data_AF-A0A832LZX8-F1
#
_entry.id   AF-A0A832LZX8-F1
#
_cell.length_a   1.000
_cell.length_b   1.000
_cell.length_c   1.000
_cell.angle_alpha   90.00
_cell.angle_beta   90.00
_cell.angle_gamma   90.00
#
_symmetry.space_group_name_H-M   'P 1'
#
loop_
_entity.id
_entity.type
_entity.pdbx_description
1 polymer ?
#
loop_
_entity_poly.entity_id
_entity_poly.type
_entity_poly.pdbx_seq_one_letter_code
_entity_poly.pdbx_strand_id
1 'polypeptide(L)'
;MLINVLRERLQGLPRRAALGRGAGRRALLFRVKARMSEVELREFVHALLHQPPAGAIWMIPVDRARLQGRYRVVDMVEQRGELVAHVLVETLDELEWRSKSGISRFTWKREGGVGRLEGELSERALAKLISIIGLERVEAKFVGEVERAGGRGATAG
;
A
#
# COMPACT_ATOMS: atom_id res chain seq x y z
N MET A 1 -0.96 -6.53 24.95
CA MET A 1 0.02 -5.41 24.95
C MET A 1 0.29 -4.79 23.58
N LEU A 2 0.19 -5.51 22.46
CA LEU A 2 0.42 -4.94 21.10
C LEU A 2 -0.60 -3.86 20.68
N ILE A 3 -1.85 -3.98 21.17
CA ILE A 3 -2.97 -3.06 20.86
C ILE A 3 -2.72 -1.64 21.38
N ASN A 4 -2.15 -1.50 22.57
CA ASN A 4 -1.88 -0.17 23.15
C ASN A 4 -0.70 0.51 22.46
N VAL A 5 0.34 -0.23 22.05
CA VAL A 5 1.49 0.36 21.33
C VAL A 5 1.11 0.88 19.94
N LEU A 6 0.28 0.14 19.19
CA LEU A 6 -0.22 0.60 17.88
C LEU A 6 -1.20 1.77 18.04
N ARG A 7 -2.08 1.74 19.05
CA ARG A 7 -3.03 2.84 19.30
C ARG A 7 -2.33 4.11 19.79
N GLU A 8 -1.41 4.01 20.76
CA GLU A 8 -0.63 5.14 21.28
C GLU A 8 0.31 5.71 20.21
N ARG A 9 0.92 4.89 19.35
CA ARG A 9 1.79 5.41 18.27
C ARG A 9 1.01 6.02 17.11
N LEU A 10 -0.19 5.52 16.79
CA LEU A 10 -1.04 6.11 15.76
C LEU A 10 -1.78 7.37 16.24
N GLN A 11 -2.10 7.47 17.53
CA GLN A 11 -2.76 8.64 18.13
C GLN A 11 -1.77 9.68 18.69
N GLY A 12 -0.52 9.29 18.96
CA GLY A 12 0.51 10.11 19.60
C GLY A 12 1.53 10.74 18.65
N LEU A 13 1.36 10.70 17.32
CA LEU A 13 2.28 11.40 16.41
C LEU A 13 2.14 12.93 16.61
N PRO A 14 3.14 13.62 17.18
CA PRO A 14 3.08 15.06 17.31
C PRO A 14 3.08 15.67 15.90
N ARG A 15 2.16 16.61 15.67
CA ARG A 15 2.09 17.46 14.48
C ARG A 15 3.36 18.30 14.21
N ARG A 16 4.42 18.15 15.00
CA ARG A 16 5.70 18.85 14.85
C ARG A 16 6.85 17.97 15.32
N ALA A 17 7.60 17.44 14.38
CA ALA A 17 9.03 17.20 14.53
C ALA A 17 9.72 17.76 13.27
N ALA A 18 9.76 19.08 13.21
CA ALA A 18 10.81 19.76 12.46
C ALA A 18 12.02 19.85 13.40
N LEU A 19 13.20 19.54 12.83
CA LEU A 19 14.56 19.84 13.28
C LEU A 19 15.38 18.64 13.78
N GLY A 20 16.12 18.10 12.82
CA GLY A 20 17.30 17.27 12.97
C GLY A 20 17.97 17.17 11.60
N ARG A 21 19.00 17.99 11.36
CA ARG A 21 19.82 17.97 10.14
C ARG A 21 20.27 16.53 9.84
N GLY A 22 20.04 16.05 8.62
CA GLY A 22 20.84 14.97 8.03
C GLY A 22 20.49 13.51 8.38
N ALA A 23 19.35 13.19 8.99
CA ALA A 23 18.90 11.80 9.14
C ALA A 23 17.89 11.44 8.06
N GLY A 24 18.19 10.43 7.23
CA GLY A 24 17.25 9.91 6.24
C GLY A 24 15.90 9.63 6.89
N ARG A 25 14.79 10.04 6.25
CA ARG A 25 13.44 9.79 6.78
C ARG A 25 13.21 8.29 6.90
N ARG A 26 13.43 7.73 8.09
CA ARG A 26 13.17 6.32 8.39
C ARG A 26 11.69 6.04 8.30
N ALA A 27 11.32 4.94 7.66
CA ALA A 27 9.95 4.45 7.59
C ALA A 27 9.83 3.20 8.45
N LEU A 28 8.84 3.18 9.34
CA LEU A 28 8.49 1.98 10.09
C LEU A 28 7.85 0.96 9.14
N LEU A 29 8.28 -0.29 9.24
CA LEU A 29 7.81 -1.41 8.43
C LEU A 29 7.12 -2.44 9.32
N PHE A 30 5.99 -2.95 8.83
CA PHE A 30 5.17 -3.93 9.52
C PHE A 30 4.90 -5.10 8.60
N ARG A 31 5.10 -6.32 9.10
CA ARG A 31 4.58 -7.53 8.45
C ARG A 31 3.11 -7.68 8.80
N VAL A 32 2.28 -7.80 7.77
CA VAL A 32 0.82 -7.72 7.88
C VAL A 32 0.18 -8.96 7.28
N LYS A 33 -0.87 -9.43 7.94
CA LYS A 33 -1.88 -10.34 7.38
C LYS A 33 -3.26 -9.73 7.57
N ALA A 34 -4.09 -9.79 6.54
CA ALA A 34 -5.46 -9.28 6.62
C ALA A 34 -6.39 -10.08 5.72
N ARG A 35 -7.66 -10.16 6.11
CA ARG A 35 -8.73 -10.73 5.26
C ARG A 35 -9.57 -9.60 4.71
N MET A 36 -9.67 -9.52 3.39
CA MET A 36 -10.41 -8.46 2.71
C MET A 36 -11.04 -8.92 1.40
N SER A 37 -12.19 -8.34 1.08
CA SER A 37 -12.88 -8.52 -0.19
C SER A 37 -12.15 -7.83 -1.34
N GLU A 38 -12.53 -8.17 -2.56
CA GLU A 38 -12.01 -7.53 -3.78
C GLU A 38 -12.33 -6.02 -3.82
N VAL A 39 -13.51 -5.62 -3.32
CA VAL A 39 -13.92 -4.20 -3.24
C VAL A 39 -13.01 -3.43 -2.28
N GLU A 40 -12.78 -3.96 -1.08
CA GLU A 40 -11.88 -3.35 -0.10
C GLU A 40 -10.43 -3.30 -0.62
N LEU A 41 -10.00 -4.32 -1.37
CA LEU A 41 -8.67 -4.34 -1.96
C LEU A 41 -8.51 -3.22 -2.98
N ARG A 42 -9.53 -3.00 -3.81
CA ARG A 42 -9.56 -1.90 -4.78
C ARG A 42 -9.43 -0.54 -4.10
N GLU A 43 -10.22 -0.33 -3.06
CA GLU A 43 -10.16 0.89 -2.25
C GLU A 43 -8.76 1.09 -1.66
N PHE A 44 -8.13 0.01 -1.19
CA PHE A 44 -6.79 0.06 -0.66
C PHE A 44 -5.75 0.43 -1.72
N VAL A 45 -5.80 -0.19 -2.90
CA VAL A 45 -4.93 0.15 -4.04
C VAL A 45 -5.07 1.62 -4.44
N HIS A 46 -6.31 2.11 -4.59
CA HIS A 46 -6.58 3.51 -4.91
C HIS A 46 -6.07 4.46 -3.82
N ALA A 47 -6.25 4.11 -2.54
CA ALA A 47 -5.73 4.88 -1.42
C ALA A 47 -4.19 4.96 -1.43
N LEU A 48 -3.49 3.89 -1.85
CA LEU A 48 -2.03 3.88 -2.02
C LEU A 48 -1.56 4.74 -3.19
N LEU A 49 -2.41 4.94 -4.20
CA LEU A 49 -2.15 5.85 -5.32
C LEU A 49 -2.53 7.30 -5.04
N HIS A 50 -3.13 7.57 -3.87
CA HIS A 50 -3.71 8.88 -3.54
C HIS A 50 -4.77 9.33 -4.57
N GLN A 51 -5.57 8.37 -5.05
CA GLN A 51 -6.66 8.60 -5.99
C GLN A 51 -7.97 8.10 -5.36
N PRO A 52 -9.11 8.76 -5.61
CA PRO A 52 -10.40 8.18 -5.25
C PRO A 52 -10.70 6.95 -6.13
N PRO A 53 -11.47 5.97 -5.63
CA PRO A 53 -12.06 4.93 -6.47
C PRO A 53 -13.00 5.56 -7.51
N ALA A 54 -12.84 5.21 -8.79
CA ALA A 54 -13.68 5.70 -9.88
C ALA A 54 -14.55 4.55 -10.43
N GLY A 55 -15.82 4.47 -10.00
CA GLY A 55 -16.76 3.47 -10.51
C GLY A 55 -16.32 2.05 -10.20
N ALA A 56 -16.16 1.20 -11.23
CA ALA A 56 -15.64 -0.17 -11.15
C ALA A 56 -14.20 -0.31 -11.67
N ILE A 57 -13.57 0.80 -12.10
CA ILE A 57 -12.25 0.79 -12.71
C ILE A 57 -11.18 0.66 -11.62
N TRP A 58 -10.22 -0.22 -11.87
CA TRP A 58 -8.98 -0.35 -11.12
C TRP A 58 -7.87 0.44 -11.81
N MET A 59 -7.08 1.17 -11.02
CA MET A 59 -5.87 1.83 -11.49
C MET A 59 -4.64 1.02 -11.11
N ILE A 60 -3.96 0.44 -12.10
CA ILE A 60 -2.87 -0.52 -11.91
C ILE A 60 -1.60 0.02 -12.55
N PRO A 61 -0.61 0.47 -11.76
CA PRO A 61 0.67 0.86 -12.30
C PRO A 61 1.44 -0.37 -12.80
N VAL A 62 1.77 -0.36 -14.09
CA VAL A 62 2.20 -1.57 -14.83
C VAL A 62 3.49 -2.17 -14.28
N ASP A 63 4.41 -1.34 -13.79
CA ASP A 63 5.72 -1.78 -13.28
C ASP A 63 5.68 -2.28 -11.82
N ARG A 64 4.57 -2.00 -11.12
CA ARG A 64 4.48 -2.14 -9.66
C ARG A 64 3.41 -3.09 -9.19
N ALA A 65 2.49 -3.44 -10.08
CA ALA A 65 1.36 -4.28 -9.75
C ALA A 65 1.16 -5.34 -10.83
N ARG A 66 0.86 -6.57 -10.39
CA ARG A 66 0.54 -7.69 -11.28
C ARG A 66 -0.80 -8.27 -10.85
N LEU A 67 -1.70 -8.40 -11.81
CA LEU A 67 -3.00 -9.03 -11.63
C LEU A 67 -2.98 -10.43 -12.23
N GLN A 68 -3.59 -11.39 -11.54
CA GLN A 68 -3.97 -12.68 -12.11
C GLN A 68 -5.48 -12.86 -11.96
N GLY A 69 -6.12 -13.35 -13.02
CA GLY A 69 -7.56 -13.55 -13.08
C GLY A 69 -8.14 -13.09 -14.41
N ARG A 70 -9.44 -12.81 -14.42
CA ARG A 70 -10.17 -12.32 -15.60
C ARG A 70 -10.39 -10.83 -15.52
N TYR A 71 -9.78 -10.11 -16.44
CA TYR A 71 -9.89 -8.66 -16.52
C TYR A 71 -9.65 -8.17 -17.94
N ARG A 72 -10.09 -6.95 -18.21
CA ARG A 72 -9.84 -6.24 -19.47
C ARG A 72 -9.19 -4.90 -19.19
N VAL A 73 -8.12 -4.59 -19.91
CA VAL A 73 -7.56 -3.24 -19.95
C VAL A 73 -8.46 -2.39 -20.85
N VAL A 74 -8.97 -1.28 -20.31
CA VAL A 74 -9.81 -0.33 -21.07
C VAL A 74 -8.99 0.80 -21.66
N ASP A 75 -7.95 1.24 -20.96
CA ASP A 75 -7.06 2.31 -21.39
C ASP A 75 -5.72 2.22 -20.63
N MET A 76 -4.70 2.91 -21.13
CA MET A 76 -3.42 3.11 -20.46
C MET A 76 -3.04 4.58 -20.52
N VAL A 77 -2.79 5.15 -19.35
CA VAL A 77 -2.49 6.58 -19.20
C VAL A 77 -1.21 6.78 -18.43
N GLU A 78 -0.41 7.76 -18.84
CA GLU A 78 0.75 8.18 -18.06
C GLU A 78 0.30 9.12 -16.94
N GLN A 79 0.61 8.79 -15.69
CA GLN A 79 0.30 9.60 -14.53
C GLN A 79 1.53 9.74 -13.63
N ARG A 80 1.96 10.99 -13.40
CA ARG A 80 3.11 11.31 -12.52
C ARG A 80 4.38 10.54 -12.90
N GLY A 81 4.63 10.38 -14.21
CA GLY A 81 5.78 9.68 -14.78
C GLY A 81 5.73 8.17 -14.58
N GLU A 82 4.54 7.58 -14.58
CA GLU A 82 4.33 6.14 -14.50
C GLU A 82 3.16 5.74 -15.40
N LEU A 83 3.30 4.62 -16.12
CA LEU A 83 2.23 4.05 -16.93
C LEU A 83 1.22 3.33 -16.03
N VAL A 84 -0.03 3.76 -16.09
CA VAL A 84 -1.14 3.21 -15.31
C VAL A 84 -2.18 2.61 -16.25
N ALA A 85 -2.41 1.32 -16.12
CA ALA A 85 -3.50 0.63 -16.78
C ALA A 85 -4.81 0.88 -16.02
N HIS A 86 -5.84 1.28 -16.74
CA HIS A 86 -7.22 1.26 -16.26
C HIS A 86 -7.83 -0.09 -16.60
N VAL A 87 -8.28 -0.81 -15.57
CA VAL A 87 -8.67 -2.21 -15.69
C VAL A 87 -10.09 -2.40 -15.18
N LEU A 88 -10.93 -3.08 -15.97
CA LEU A 88 -12.18 -3.65 -15.51
C LEU A 88 -11.91 -5.10 -15.11
N VAL A 89 -12.10 -5.39 -13.82
CA VAL A 89 -11.86 -6.72 -13.25
C VAL A 89 -13.19 -7.45 -13.15
N GLU A 90 -13.28 -8.61 -13.80
CA GLU A 90 -14.43 -9.52 -13.67
C GLU A 90 -14.22 -10.52 -12.54
N THR A 91 -12.98 -10.99 -12.37
CA THR A 91 -12.58 -11.88 -11.29
C THR A 91 -11.10 -11.69 -11.00
N LEU A 92 -10.75 -11.31 -9.77
CA LEU A 92 -9.35 -11.25 -9.32
C LEU A 92 -8.98 -12.50 -8.53
N ASP A 93 -7.97 -13.25 -8.97
CA ASP A 93 -7.47 -14.41 -8.23
C ASP A 93 -6.27 -14.01 -7.36
N GLU A 94 -5.39 -13.16 -7.88
CA GLU A 94 -4.21 -12.69 -7.17
C GLU A 94 -3.83 -11.27 -7.61
N LEU A 95 -3.37 -10.46 -6.65
CA LEU A 95 -2.71 -9.18 -6.89
C LEU A 95 -1.38 -9.17 -6.16
N GLU A 96 -0.30 -8.94 -6.90
CA GLU A 96 0.99 -8.54 -6.32
C GLU A 96 1.13 -7.03 -6.40
N TRP A 97 1.68 -6.40 -5.36
CA TRP A 97 1.88 -4.95 -5.28
C TRP A 97 3.24 -4.57 -4.71
N ARG A 98 3.81 -3.50 -5.26
CA ARG A 98 5.01 -2.82 -4.77
C ARG A 98 4.81 -1.29 -4.76
N SER A 99 5.19 -0.62 -3.68
CA SER A 99 5.23 0.86 -3.68
C SER A 99 6.37 1.39 -4.55
N LYS A 100 6.26 2.63 -5.05
CA LYS A 100 7.34 3.29 -5.82
C LYS A 100 8.67 3.34 -5.06
N SER A 101 8.62 3.48 -3.73
CA SER A 101 9.80 3.43 -2.86
C SER A 101 10.34 2.02 -2.60
N GLY A 102 9.63 0.97 -3.03
CA GLY A 102 9.95 -0.42 -2.74
C GLY A 102 9.72 -0.86 -1.29
N ILE A 103 9.31 0.04 -0.39
CA ILE A 103 9.14 -0.24 1.05
C ILE A 103 7.90 -1.08 1.32
N SER A 104 6.74 -0.71 0.77
CA SER A 104 5.54 -1.54 0.93
C SER A 104 5.49 -2.56 -0.20
N ARG A 105 5.32 -3.83 0.15
CA ARG A 105 5.15 -4.95 -0.79
C ARG A 105 4.13 -5.91 -0.22
N PHE A 106 3.13 -6.31 -0.98
CA PHE A 106 2.17 -7.30 -0.52
C PHE A 106 1.61 -8.10 -1.68
N THR A 107 1.04 -9.25 -1.33
CA THR A 107 0.23 -10.06 -2.22
C THR A 107 -1.14 -10.20 -1.60
N TRP A 108 -2.18 -10.11 -2.40
CA TRP A 108 -3.52 -10.54 -2.05
C TRP A 108 -3.88 -11.75 -2.90
N LYS A 109 -4.40 -12.82 -2.29
CA LYS A 109 -4.90 -14.01 -2.99
C LYS A 109 -6.33 -14.31 -2.59
N ARG A 110 -7.17 -14.68 -3.55
CA ARG A 110 -8.54 -15.15 -3.29
C ARG A 110 -8.50 -16.46 -2.51
N GLU A 111 -9.27 -16.52 -1.42
CA GLU A 111 -9.47 -17.70 -0.58
C GLU A 111 -10.99 -17.85 -0.32
N GLY A 112 -11.70 -18.50 -1.25
CA GLY A 112 -13.15 -18.63 -1.19
C GLY A 112 -13.88 -17.31 -1.47
N GLY A 113 -14.79 -16.89 -0.57
CA GLY A 113 -15.59 -15.68 -0.71
C GLY A 113 -14.89 -14.36 -0.34
N VAL A 114 -13.68 -14.44 0.21
CA VAL A 114 -12.81 -13.30 0.55
C VAL A 114 -11.40 -13.58 0.04
N GLY A 115 -10.47 -12.64 0.19
CA GLY A 115 -9.06 -12.92 -0.03
C GLY A 115 -8.18 -12.51 1.14
N ARG A 116 -6.96 -13.04 1.12
CA ARG A 116 -5.95 -12.84 2.13
C ARG A 116 -4.85 -11.95 1.59
N LEU A 117 -4.65 -10.81 2.24
CA LEU A 117 -3.51 -9.92 2.02
C LEU A 117 -2.38 -10.31 2.97
N GLU A 118 -1.18 -10.51 2.43
CA GLU A 118 0.04 -10.69 3.21
C GLU A 118 1.19 -9.87 2.63
N GLY A 119 2.02 -9.30 3.50
CA GLY A 119 3.20 -8.59 3.05
C GLY A 119 3.79 -7.68 4.09
N GLU A 120 4.58 -6.73 3.63
CA GLU A 120 5.22 -5.71 4.43
C GLU A 120 4.68 -4.33 4.03
N LEU A 121 4.14 -3.60 5.00
CA LEU A 121 3.56 -2.28 4.79
C LEU A 121 4.33 -1.26 5.60
N SER A 122 4.61 -0.10 4.99
CA SER A 122 4.98 1.07 5.76
C SER A 122 3.84 1.48 6.70
N GLU A 123 4.15 2.18 7.80
CA GLU A 123 3.16 2.72 8.74
C GLU A 123 1.98 3.43 8.04
N ARG A 124 2.27 4.25 7.02
CA ARG A 124 1.24 4.97 6.26
C ARG A 124 0.31 4.03 5.49
N ALA A 125 0.89 2.99 4.86
CA ALA A 125 0.10 2.00 4.13
C ALA A 125 -0.73 1.15 5.10
N LEU A 126 -0.16 0.77 6.25
CA LEU A 126 -0.88 0.05 7.30
C LEU A 126 -2.06 0.88 7.83
N ALA A 127 -1.87 2.17 8.10
CA ALA A 127 -2.94 3.06 8.55
C ALA A 127 -4.09 3.14 7.52
N LYS A 128 -3.77 3.17 6.22
CA LYS A 128 -4.77 3.13 5.15
C LYS A 128 -5.53 1.80 5.12
N LEU A 129 -4.83 0.68 5.26
CA LEU A 129 -5.47 -0.64 5.34
C LEU A 129 -6.47 -0.69 6.50
N ILE A 130 -6.02 -0.32 7.71
CA ILE A 130 -6.86 -0.29 8.92
C ILE A 130 -8.09 0.61 8.73
N SER A 131 -7.94 1.77 8.08
CA SER A 131 -9.07 2.67 7.84
C SER A 131 -10.15 2.11 6.91
N ILE A 132 -9.81 1.11 6.09
CA ILE A 132 -10.73 0.50 5.12
C ILE A 132 -11.41 -0.72 5.73
N ILE A 133 -10.62 -1.62 6.34
CA ILE A 133 -11.13 -2.93 6.79
C ILE A 133 -11.29 -3.08 8.30
N GLY A 134 -10.96 -2.04 9.08
CA GLY A 134 -10.98 -2.11 10.54
C GLY A 134 -9.71 -2.74 11.13
N LEU A 135 -9.43 -2.42 12.38
CA LEU A 135 -8.23 -2.91 13.09
C LEU A 135 -8.35 -4.40 13.43
N GLU A 136 -9.56 -4.85 13.75
CA GLU A 136 -9.89 -6.22 14.15
C GLU A 136 -9.65 -7.26 13.05
N ARG A 137 -9.49 -6.82 11.80
CA ARG A 137 -9.22 -7.67 10.63
C ARG A 137 -7.76 -7.65 10.17
N VAL A 138 -6.87 -7.01 10.95
CA VAL A 138 -5.46 -6.83 10.63
C VAL A 138 -4.57 -7.41 11.72
N GLU A 139 -3.77 -8.41 11.36
CA GLU A 139 -2.64 -8.86 12.15
C GLU A 139 -1.39 -8.11 11.67
N ALA A 140 -0.76 -7.32 12.53
CA ALA A 140 0.45 -6.58 12.19
C ALA A 140 1.56 -6.79 13.22
N LYS A 141 2.76 -7.14 12.75
CA LYS A 141 3.99 -7.25 13.55
C LYS A 141 5.01 -6.24 13.05
N PHE A 142 5.53 -5.40 13.94
CA PHE A 142 6.63 -4.51 13.62
C PHE A 142 7.88 -5.33 13.23
N VAL A 143 8.50 -5.00 12.10
CA VAL A 143 9.68 -5.71 11.59
C VAL A 143 10.95 -4.85 11.55
N GLY A 144 10.82 -3.52 11.62
CA GLY A 144 11.98 -2.64 11.74
C GLY A 144 11.79 -1.27 11.10
N GLU A 145 12.90 -0.53 11.02
CA GLU A 145 13.01 0.76 10.34
C GLU A 145 13.76 0.60 9.03
N VAL A 146 13.23 1.17 7.95
CA VAL A 146 13.90 1.22 6.64
C VAL A 146 14.23 2.67 6.33
N GLU A 147 15.51 2.95 6.02
CA GLU A 147 15.89 4.25 5.51
C GLU A 147 15.26 4.45 4.12
N ARG A 148 14.47 5.53 3.97
CA ARG A 148 14.08 5.95 2.63
C ARG A 148 15.35 6.39 1.91
N ALA A 149 15.75 5.65 0.88
CA ALA A 149 16.75 6.12 -0.06
C ALA A 149 16.29 7.49 -0.58
N GLY A 150 16.91 8.55 -0.06
CA GLY A 150 16.74 9.87 -0.61
C GLY A 150 17.40 9.85 -1.97
N GLY A 151 16.64 10.04 -3.03
CA GLY A 151 17.20 10.38 -4.32
C GLY A 151 17.92 11.71 -4.20
N ARG A 152 19.20 11.68 -3.83
CA ARG A 152 20.15 12.74 -4.17
C ARG A 152 20.70 12.35 -5.53
N GLY A 153 20.02 12.78 -6.59
CA GLY A 153 20.71 13.14 -7.82
C GLY A 153 21.55 14.38 -7.49
N ALA A 154 22.79 14.17 -7.06
CA ALA A 154 23.80 15.20 -7.13
C ALA A 154 24.27 15.25 -8.59
N THR A 155 23.62 16.08 -9.41
CA THR A 155 24.26 16.58 -10.62
C THR A 155 25.22 17.68 -10.18
N ALA A 156 26.48 17.31 -10.03
CA ALA A 156 27.60 18.23 -10.20
C ALA A 156 28.19 17.89 -11.58
N GLY A 157 28.02 18.83 -12.50
CA GLY A 157 28.53 18.84 -13.88
C GLY A 157 28.32 20.22 -14.43
#